data_AF-A0A965C4U9-F1
#
_entry.id   AF-A0A965C4U9-F1
#
_cell.length_a   1.000
_cell.length_b   1.000
_cell.length_c   1.000
_cell.angle_alpha   90.00
_cell.angle_beta   90.00
_cell.angle_gamma   90.00
#
_symmetry.space_group_name_H-M   'P 1'
#
loop_
_entity.id
_entity.type
_entity.pdbx_description
1 polymer ?
#
loop_
_entity_poly.entity_id
_entity_poly.type
_entity_poly.pdbx_seq_one_letter_code
_entity_poly.pdbx_strand_id
1 'polypeptide(L)'
;MIDESMQLHGAMTLILRRASGEVETVHKDNIIVNVGFDFIADAIGKAASRPAVMGFIALGTGTTAAAATQSALVTEIDRNAATYAHTAGTK
;
A
#
# COMPACT_ATOMS: atom_id res chain seq x y z
N MET A 1 27.29 -13.55 14.15
CA MET A 1 26.04 -12.87 14.54
C MET A 1 25.28 -12.63 13.25
N ILE A 2 24.27 -13.45 12.96
CA ILE A 2 23.38 -13.16 11.83
C ILE A 2 22.47 -12.03 12.32
N ASP A 3 22.48 -10.92 11.60
CA ASP A 3 21.57 -9.82 11.83
C ASP A 3 20.21 -10.20 11.25
N GLU A 4 19.44 -11.00 11.99
CA GLU A 4 18.08 -11.41 11.61
C GLU A 4 17.11 -10.26 11.95
N SER A 5 17.19 -9.17 11.20
CA SER A 5 16.18 -8.12 11.25
C SER A 5 15.07 -8.43 10.23
N MET A 6 13.84 -8.63 10.72
CA MET A 6 12.67 -8.65 9.85
C MET A 6 12.42 -7.23 9.35
N GLN A 7 12.56 -7.00 8.04
CA GLN A 7 12.32 -5.71 7.41
C GLN A 7 11.04 -5.74 6.58
N LEU A 8 10.25 -4.66 6.67
CA LEU A 8 9.08 -4.50 5.82
C LEU A 8 9.48 -3.76 4.54
N HIS A 9 9.11 -4.32 3.39
CA HIS A 9 9.35 -3.72 2.08
C HIS A 9 8.05 -3.29 1.43
N GLY A 10 7.99 -2.05 0.97
CA GLY A 10 6.88 -1.54 0.17
C GLY A 10 7.12 -1.81 -1.31
N ALA A 11 6.15 -2.44 -1.98
CA ALA A 11 6.18 -2.61 -3.42
C ALA A 11 4.77 -2.48 -3.99
N MET A 12 4.67 -1.95 -5.20
CA MET A 12 3.41 -1.78 -5.91
C MET A 12 3.50 -2.46 -7.27
N THR A 13 2.48 -3.24 -7.61
CA THR A 13 2.26 -3.74 -8.97
C THR A 13 0.93 -3.18 -9.48
N LEU A 14 0.97 -2.45 -10.59
CA LEU A 14 -0.21 -1.87 -11.23
C LEU A 14 -0.42 -2.55 -12.58
N ILE A 15 -1.64 -3.01 -12.84
CA ILE A 15 -2.03 -3.65 -14.11
C ILE A 15 -3.09 -2.78 -14.77
N LEU A 16 -2.75 -2.18 -15.90
CA LEU A 16 -3.66 -1.38 -16.71
C LEU A 16 -4.12 -2.22 -17.91
N ARG A 17 -5.43 -2.41 -18.07
CA ARG A 17 -6.03 -3.06 -19.24
C ARG A 17 -6.71 -2.00 -20.10
N ARG A 18 -6.25 -1.85 -21.34
CA ARG A 18 -6.78 -0.88 -22.31
C ARG A 18 -7.93 -1.52 -23.11
N ALA A 19 -8.82 -0.68 -23.64
CA ALA A 19 -9.95 -1.14 -24.45
C ALA A 19 -9.53 -1.88 -25.73
N SER A 20 -8.31 -1.63 -26.23
CA SER A 20 -7.69 -2.34 -27.35
C SER A 20 -7.32 -3.80 -27.03
N GLY A 21 -7.41 -4.22 -25.76
CA GLY A 21 -6.94 -5.52 -25.28
C GLY A 21 -5.48 -5.51 -24.82
N GLU A 22 -4.76 -4.40 -24.99
CA GLU A 22 -3.40 -4.23 -24.49
C GLU A 22 -3.38 -4.21 -22.95
N VAL A 23 -2.39 -4.89 -22.37
CA VAL A 23 -2.17 -4.93 -20.92
C VAL A 23 -0.79 -4.37 -20.60
N GLU A 24 -0.75 -3.33 -19.79
CA GLU A 24 0.48 -2.74 -19.27
C GLU A 24 0.62 -3.11 -17.80
N THR A 25 1.81 -3.56 -17.39
CA THR A 25 2.12 -3.89 -16.00
C THR A 25 3.31 -3.06 -15.55
N VAL A 26 3.13 -2.34 -14.44
CA VAL A 26 4.17 -1.53 -13.83
C VAL A 26 4.46 -2.09 -12.44
N HIS A 27 5.71 -2.45 -12.19
CA HIS A 27 6.20 -2.80 -10.87
C HIS A 27 7.16 -1.70 -10.39
N LYS A 28 6.96 -1.24 -9.16
CA LYS A 28 7.84 -0.25 -8.51
C LYS A 28 7.99 -0.58 -7.04
N ASP A 29 9.23 -0.55 -6.56
CA ASP A 29 9.49 -0.41 -5.14
C ASP A 29 8.93 0.92 -4.68
N ASN A 30 8.28 0.91 -3.52
CA ASN A 30 7.60 2.06 -2.96
C ASN A 30 7.93 2.21 -1.48
N ILE A 31 7.83 3.44 -0.99
CA ILE A 31 8.04 3.71 0.42
C ILE A 31 6.78 3.40 1.22
N ILE A 32 6.97 2.87 2.42
CA ILE A 32 5.95 2.86 3.47
C ILE A 32 6.22 4.08 4.34
N VAL A 33 5.25 4.99 4.44
CA VAL A 33 5.37 6.19 5.29
C VAL A 33 5.32 5.82 6.78
N ASN A 34 5.78 6.71 7.66
CA ASN A 34 5.88 6.45 9.11
C ASN A 34 4.55 5.94 9.69
N VAL A 35 3.44 6.62 9.39
CA VAL A 35 2.10 6.20 9.85
C VAL A 35 1.68 4.84 9.28
N GLY A 36 2.17 4.49 8.09
CA GLY A 36 1.95 3.17 7.49
C GLY A 36 2.71 2.07 8.22
N PHE A 37 3.95 2.33 8.65
CA PHE A 37 4.70 1.38 9.48
C PHE A 37 4.00 1.15 10.82
N ASP A 38 3.57 2.22 11.50
CA ASP A 38 2.83 2.12 12.76
C ASP A 38 1.53 1.32 12.58
N PHE A 39 0.79 1.59 11.51
CA PHE A 39 -0.43 0.83 11.18
C PHE A 39 -0.17 -0.67 11.03
N ILE A 40 0.89 -1.05 10.31
CA ILE A 40 1.21 -2.45 10.08
C ILE A 40 1.68 -3.12 11.38
N ALA A 41 2.54 -2.46 12.15
CA ALA A 41 2.98 -2.96 13.45
C ALA A 41 1.79 -3.19 14.39
N ASP A 42 0.87 -2.23 14.43
CA ASP A 42 -0.37 -2.31 15.22
C ASP A 42 -1.30 -3.43 14.73
N ALA A 43 -1.47 -3.55 13.42
CA ALA A 43 -2.28 -4.60 12.80
C ALA A 43 -1.68 -6.00 12.99
N ILE A 44 -0.39 -6.16 13.29
CA ILE A 44 0.21 -7.47 13.55
C ILE A 44 0.26 -7.75 15.05
N GLY A 45 0.83 -6.83 15.83
CA GLY A 45 1.24 -7.09 17.21
C GLY A 45 0.25 -6.68 18.29
N LYS A 46 -0.70 -5.76 18.02
CA LYS A 46 -1.65 -5.35 19.06
C LYS A 46 -2.74 -6.41 19.27
N ALA A 47 -2.90 -6.85 20.52
CA ALA A 47 -3.94 -7.80 20.91
C ALA A 47 -5.31 -7.13 21.11
N ALA A 48 -5.33 -5.91 21.62
CA ALA A 48 -6.53 -5.08 21.79
C ALA A 48 -6.40 -3.78 20.99
N SER A 49 -7.52 -3.23 20.53
CA SER A 49 -7.57 -1.95 19.81
C SER A 49 -6.76 -1.93 18.50
N ARG A 50 -6.79 -3.04 17.75
CA ARG A 50 -6.24 -3.10 16.40
C ARG A 50 -6.92 -2.04 15.52
N PRO A 51 -6.18 -1.38 14.63
CA PRO A 51 -6.76 -0.37 13.76
C PRO A 51 -7.80 -1.01 12.83
N ALA A 52 -8.79 -0.21 12.41
CA ALA A 52 -9.71 -0.62 11.35
C ALA A 52 -8.94 -0.86 10.04
N VAL A 53 -9.52 -1.64 9.13
CA VAL A 53 -8.91 -1.93 7.83
C VAL A 53 -8.67 -0.65 7.02
N MET A 54 -7.60 -0.64 6.23
CA MET A 54 -7.36 0.42 5.24
C MET A 54 -8.48 0.42 4.19
N GLY A 55 -9.33 1.43 4.24
CA GLY A 55 -10.59 1.45 3.48
C GLY A 55 -10.50 2.09 2.09
N PHE A 56 -9.36 2.66 1.69
CA PHE A 56 -9.23 3.39 0.43
C PHE A 56 -7.89 3.14 -0.26
N ILE A 57 -7.91 3.16 -1.59
CA ILE A 57 -6.73 3.28 -2.44
C ILE A 57 -6.90 4.57 -3.25
N ALA A 58 -5.87 5.42 -3.24
CA ALA A 58 -5.88 6.69 -3.96
C ALA A 58 -4.72 6.76 -4.95
N LEU A 59 -4.93 7.51 -6.03
CA LEU A 59 -3.93 7.77 -7.07
C LEU A 59 -3.69 9.27 -7.18
N GLY A 60 -2.42 9.65 -7.39
CA GLY A 60 -2.07 11.03 -7.66
C GLY A 60 -1.01 11.18 -8.74
N THR A 61 -0.92 12.39 -9.28
CA THR A 61 -0.02 12.76 -10.39
C THR A 61 1.07 13.76 -9.97
N GLY A 62 1.19 14.01 -8.66
CA GLY A 62 2.20 14.89 -8.12
C GLY A 62 3.61 14.40 -8.44
N THR A 63 4.52 15.34 -8.70
CA THR A 63 5.93 15.06 -9.02
C THR A 63 6.86 15.18 -7.81
N THR A 64 6.32 15.54 -6.65
CA THR A 64 7.06 15.58 -5.39
C THR A 64 7.56 14.18 -5.04
N ALA A 65 8.86 14.07 -4.71
CA ALA A 65 9.45 12.81 -4.27
C ALA A 65 8.71 12.28 -3.03
N ALA A 66 8.50 10.97 -2.99
CA ALA A 66 7.85 10.32 -1.86
C ALA A 66 8.71 10.49 -0.59
N ALA A 67 8.09 10.91 0.50
CA ALA A 67 8.77 11.16 1.77
C ALA A 67 8.03 10.49 2.93
N ALA A 68 8.79 9.97 3.90
CA ALA A 68 8.25 9.18 5.01
C ALA A 68 7.23 9.92 5.91
N THR A 69 7.25 11.26 5.88
CA THR A 69 6.36 12.12 6.67
C THR A 69 5.08 12.51 5.94
N GLN A 70 4.89 12.12 4.68
CA GLN A 70 3.68 12.45 3.92
C GLN A 70 2.46 11.75 4.52
N SER A 71 1.40 12.52 4.72
CA SER A 71 0.09 12.05 5.19
C SER A 71 -1.00 12.11 4.10
N ALA A 72 -0.68 12.67 2.94
CA ALA A 72 -1.59 12.81 1.81
C ALA A 72 -0.83 12.79 0.48
N LEU A 73 -1.55 12.44 -0.60
CA LEU A 73 -1.08 12.63 -1.97
C LEU A 73 -1.11 14.12 -2.32
N VAL A 74 -0.14 14.58 -3.11
CA VAL A 74 -0.03 15.99 -3.50
C VAL A 74 -1.14 16.38 -4.49
N THR A 75 -1.20 15.69 -5.63
CA THR A 75 -2.22 15.92 -6.67
C THR A 75 -3.04 14.65 -6.82
N GLU A 76 -3.94 14.40 -5.87
CA GLU A 76 -4.86 13.26 -5.93
C GLU A 76 -5.85 13.43 -7.08
N ILE A 77 -6.04 12.38 -7.87
CA ILE A 77 -6.96 12.36 -9.03
C ILE A 77 -8.09 11.36 -8.87
N ASP A 78 -7.91 10.33 -8.03
CA ASP A 78 -8.93 9.33 -7.77
C ASP A 78 -8.73 8.70 -6.39
N ARG A 79 -9.83 8.27 -5.80
CA ARG A 79 -9.87 7.56 -4.52
C ARG A 79 -11.05 6.60 -4.52
N ASN A 80 -10.73 5.32 -4.41
CA ASN A 80 -11.71 4.25 -4.46
C ASN A 80 -11.75 3.54 -3.12
N ALA A 81 -12.95 3.14 -2.70
CA ALA A 81 -13.10 2.27 -1.55
C ALA A 81 -12.40 0.93 -1.83
N ALA A 82 -11.51 0.53 -0.93
CA ALA A 82 -10.87 -0.77 -0.97
C ALA A 82 -11.88 -1.85 -0.59
N THR A 83 -11.85 -2.97 -1.30
CA THR A 83 -12.66 -4.15 -0.99
C THR A 83 -11.75 -5.27 -0.53
N TYR A 84 -12.19 -6.01 0.48
CA TYR A 84 -11.51 -7.21 0.95
C TYR A 84 -12.17 -8.42 0.31
N ALA A 85 -11.38 -9.19 -0.44
CA ALA A 85 -11.84 -10.42 -1.10
C ALA A 85 -10.82 -11.54 -0.80
N HIS A 86 -11.00 -12.21 0.34
CA HIS A 86 -10.28 -13.43 0.68
C HIS A 86 -11.27 -14.59 0.82
N THR A 87 -10.88 -15.75 0.31
CA THR A 87 -11.63 -16.99 0.51
C THR A 87 -10.87 -17.84 1.52
N ALA A 88 -11.55 -18.27 2.58
CA ALA A 88 -10.93 -19.14 3.57
C ALA A 88 -10.34 -20.40 2.90
N GLY A 89 -9.06 -20.68 3.16
CA GLY A 89 -8.34 -21.80 2.55
C GLY A 89 -7.59 -21.48 1.26
N THR A 90 -7.69 -20.27 0.70
CA THR A 90 -6.84 -19.84 -0.42
C THR A 90 -5.55 -19.16 0.08
N LYS A 91 -4.44 -19.43 -0.61
CA LYS A 91 -3.16 -18.73 -0.41
C LYS A 91 -3.14 -17.43 -1.21
#